data_AF-A0A418V725-F1
#
_entry.id   AF-A0A418V725-F1
#
_cell.length_a   1.000
_cell.length_b   1.000
_cell.length_c   1.000
_cell.angle_alpha   90.00
_cell.angle_beta   90.00
_cell.angle_gamma   90.00
#
_symmetry.space_group_name_H-M   'P 1'
#
loop_
_entity.id
_entity.type
_entity.pdbx_description
1 polymer ?
#
loop_
_entity_poly.entity_id
_entity_poly.type
_entity_poly.pdbx_seq_one_letter_code
_entity_poly.pdbx_strand_id
1 'polypeptide(L)'
;MIGFGPDGMNLGPAFLNWQNLSLLLGLFTWLGLAKFPQAQTTALITLAVARLWAVLPGLTASRPFLDNVWDILDLRRGNWAWLPGLSAGLLYLLIQTWRDMKRVETLADTPRVIGIPRKEIVRTSLLPAALRAAVPALAMGVAPLLLRPVATDATFPDVRFTRLDGRPAELPRPAVVNLWATWCGPCRSELPLLIAEARKDPNLILLNVGELPETVRKFLNGRADGVWLRGEHVTSALHVTGFPTTLVINSKGQVTARHLGPLTRAQLLTLQRQAKETP
;
A
#
# COMPACT_ATOMS: atom_id res chain seq x y z
N MET A 1 13.93 6.11 20.42
CA MET A 1 14.59 6.82 19.31
C MET A 1 13.69 6.76 18.11
N ILE A 2 13.52 7.86 17.37
CA ILE A 2 12.72 7.90 16.15
C ILE A 2 13.53 7.23 15.03
N GLY A 3 12.97 6.19 14.41
CA GLY A 3 13.62 5.46 13.32
C GLY A 3 12.76 5.45 12.06
N PHE A 4 13.37 5.68 10.89
CA PHE A 4 12.70 5.60 9.60
C PHE A 4 13.08 4.29 8.90
N GLY A 5 12.11 3.42 8.67
CA GLY A 5 12.29 2.15 7.97
C GLY A 5 11.60 2.15 6.60
N PRO A 6 11.83 1.12 5.77
CA PRO A 6 11.21 1.01 4.44
C PRO A 6 9.67 0.99 4.50
N ASP A 7 9.09 0.49 5.59
CA ASP A 7 7.64 0.30 5.71
C ASP A 7 6.93 1.35 6.60
N GLY A 8 7.68 2.22 7.28
CA GLY A 8 7.08 3.19 8.21
C GLY A 8 8.06 3.90 9.15
N MET A 9 7.48 4.72 10.02
CA MET A 9 8.17 5.47 11.08
C MET A 9 7.95 4.77 12.44
N ASN A 10 9.04 4.54 13.15
CA ASN A 10 9.05 3.91 14.46
C ASN A 10 9.23 4.99 15.55
N LEU A 11 8.28 5.10 16.47
CA LEU A 11 8.19 6.08 17.56
C LEU A 11 8.28 5.38 18.93
N GLY A 12 9.23 4.45 19.10
CA GLY A 12 9.38 3.68 20.33
C GLY A 12 8.33 2.56 20.41
N PRO A 13 7.36 2.58 21.35
CA PRO A 13 6.31 1.56 21.41
C PRO A 13 5.27 1.68 20.29
N ALA A 14 5.26 2.77 19.52
CA ALA A 14 4.29 3.02 18.45
C ALA A 14 4.96 2.91 17.05
N PHE A 15 4.33 2.17 16.14
CA PHE A 15 4.73 2.09 14.73
C PHE A 15 3.67 2.70 13.82
N LEU A 16 4.05 3.67 12.99
CA LEU A 16 3.21 4.28 11.97
C LEU A 16 3.71 3.84 10.60
N ASN A 17 2.97 2.93 9.96
CA ASN A 17 3.25 2.58 8.58
C ASN A 17 2.98 3.77 7.62
N TRP A 18 3.55 3.74 6.41
CA TRP A 18 3.38 4.84 5.46
C TRP A 18 1.93 5.08 5.02
N GLN A 19 1.10 4.04 5.02
CA GLN A 19 -0.32 4.15 4.72
C GLN A 19 -1.04 5.00 5.78
N ASN A 20 -0.84 4.71 7.06
CA ASN A 20 -1.43 5.46 8.16
C ASN A 20 -0.89 6.90 8.18
N LEU A 21 0.41 7.08 7.93
CA LEU A 21 1.02 8.41 7.88
C LEU A 21 0.42 9.26 6.74
N SER A 22 0.26 8.68 5.55
CA SER A 22 -0.36 9.37 4.41
C SER A 22 -1.84 9.68 4.65
N LEU A 23 -2.59 8.79 5.33
CA LEU A 23 -3.97 9.07 5.74
C LEU A 23 -4.06 10.23 6.73
N LEU A 24 -3.17 10.27 7.73
CA LEU A 24 -3.11 11.37 8.70
C LEU A 24 -2.73 12.68 8.01
N LEU A 25 -1.70 12.69 7.16
CA LEU A 25 -1.32 13.87 6.37
C LEU A 25 -2.47 14.35 5.48
N GLY A 26 -3.16 13.41 4.82
CA GLY A 26 -4.35 13.71 4.02
C GLY A 26 -5.46 14.35 4.85
N LEU A 27 -5.77 13.79 6.02
CA LEU A 27 -6.78 14.33 6.94
C LEU A 27 -6.40 15.72 7.46
N PHE A 28 -5.17 15.93 7.90
CA PHE A 28 -4.71 17.24 8.37
C PHE A 28 -4.71 18.28 7.24
N THR A 29 -4.31 17.89 6.04
CA THR A 29 -4.39 18.74 4.85
C THR A 29 -5.85 19.10 4.55
N TRP A 30 -6.76 18.12 4.58
CA TRP A 30 -8.19 18.33 4.37
C TRP A 30 -8.81 19.29 5.39
N LEU A 31 -8.51 19.10 6.67
CA LEU A 31 -8.96 19.98 7.76
C LEU A 31 -8.37 21.39 7.63
N GLY A 32 -7.10 21.51 7.23
CA GLY A 32 -6.47 22.80 6.94
C GLY A 32 -7.15 23.54 5.78
N LEU A 33 -7.64 22.81 4.79
CA LEU A 33 -8.40 23.36 3.67
C LEU A 33 -9.86 23.71 4.02
N ALA A 34 -10.39 23.32 5.18
CA ALA A 34 -11.80 23.57 5.56
C ALA A 34 -12.20 25.05 5.60
N LYS A 35 -11.23 25.94 5.75
CA LYS A 35 -11.44 27.39 5.66
C LYS A 35 -11.57 27.91 4.22
N PHE A 36 -11.34 27.05 3.22
CA PHE A 36 -11.29 27.36 1.79
C PHE A 36 -12.13 26.36 0.98
N PRO A 37 -13.47 26.51 0.94
CA PRO A 37 -14.38 25.55 0.30
C PRO A 37 -14.06 25.25 -1.18
N GLN A 38 -13.57 26.25 -1.91
CA GLN A 38 -13.12 26.08 -3.30
C GLN A 38 -11.90 25.17 -3.40
N ALA A 39 -10.91 25.32 -2.51
CA ALA A 39 -9.71 24.49 -2.51
C ALA A 39 -10.01 23.04 -2.12
N GLN A 40 -10.94 22.82 -1.18
CA GLN A 40 -11.43 21.48 -0.84
C GLN A 40 -12.13 20.81 -2.03
N THR A 41 -13.00 21.54 -2.71
CA THR A 41 -13.73 21.02 -3.88
C THR A 41 -12.76 20.65 -5.00
N THR A 42 -11.78 21.51 -5.30
CA THR A 42 -10.69 21.21 -6.24
C THR A 42 -9.93 19.96 -5.86
N ALA A 43 -9.56 19.82 -4.57
CA ALA A 43 -8.80 18.67 -4.10
C ALA A 43 -9.59 17.37 -4.29
N LEU A 44 -10.89 17.35 -3.98
CA LEU A 44 -11.74 16.16 -4.22
C LEU A 44 -11.84 15.81 -5.69
N ILE A 45 -12.10 16.79 -6.56
CA ILE A 45 -12.22 16.51 -8.00
C ILE A 45 -10.90 16.00 -8.55
N THR A 46 -9.77 16.58 -8.13
CA THR A 46 -8.43 16.14 -8.50
C THR A 46 -8.21 14.68 -8.09
N LEU A 47 -8.54 14.33 -6.84
CA LEU A 47 -8.41 12.96 -6.33
C LEU A 47 -9.33 11.98 -7.09
N ALA A 48 -10.56 12.39 -7.42
CA ALA A 48 -11.49 11.59 -8.19
C ALA A 48 -10.99 11.33 -9.62
N VAL A 49 -10.51 12.37 -10.31
CA VAL A 49 -9.92 12.27 -11.65
C VAL A 49 -8.70 11.35 -11.62
N ALA A 50 -7.78 11.57 -10.66
CA ALA A 50 -6.61 10.71 -10.49
C ALA A 50 -7.01 9.25 -10.22
N ARG A 51 -8.03 9.01 -9.40
CA ARG A 51 -8.48 7.65 -9.08
C ARG A 51 -9.08 6.94 -10.29
N LEU A 52 -9.96 7.61 -11.03
CA LEU A 52 -10.57 7.03 -12.24
C LEU A 52 -9.50 6.68 -13.28
N TRP A 53 -8.51 7.55 -13.47
CA TRP A 53 -7.42 7.32 -14.41
C TRP A 53 -6.45 6.22 -13.97
N ALA A 54 -6.21 6.05 -12.67
CA ALA A 54 -5.38 4.97 -12.15
C ALA A 54 -5.98 3.57 -12.40
N VAL A 55 -7.30 3.48 -12.60
CA VAL A 55 -8.02 2.21 -12.80
C VAL A 55 -8.21 1.88 -14.29
N LEU A 56 -8.19 2.87 -15.18
CA LEU A 56 -8.41 2.71 -16.64
C LEU A 56 -7.56 1.61 -17.29
N PRO A 57 -6.23 1.50 -17.05
CA PRO A 57 -5.42 0.43 -17.64
C PRO A 57 -5.82 -0.98 -17.17
N GLY A 58 -6.42 -1.08 -15.98
CA GLY A 58 -6.94 -2.35 -15.44
C GLY A 58 -8.25 -2.79 -16.09
N LEU A 59 -8.96 -1.90 -16.78
CA LEU A 59 -10.21 -2.20 -17.49
C LEU A 59 -9.99 -2.75 -18.90
N THR A 60 -8.83 -2.45 -19.52
CA THR A 60 -8.53 -2.86 -20.90
C THR A 60 -7.75 -4.17 -20.99
N ALA A 61 -7.02 -4.53 -19.94
CA ALA A 61 -6.37 -5.84 -19.82
C ALA A 61 -7.38 -6.84 -19.25
N SER A 62 -7.79 -7.84 -20.05
CA SER A 62 -8.74 -8.94 -19.77
C SER A 62 -8.53 -9.64 -18.41
N ARG A 63 -8.84 -8.97 -17.30
CA ARG A 63 -8.79 -9.48 -15.93
C ARG A 63 -10.22 -9.52 -15.39
N PRO A 64 -10.60 -10.58 -14.65
CA PRO A 64 -11.90 -10.62 -13.97
C PRO A 64 -11.85 -9.64 -12.79
N PHE A 65 -12.21 -8.39 -13.07
CA PHE A 65 -11.91 -7.24 -12.20
C PHE A 65 -13.15 -6.50 -11.71
N LEU A 66 -14.27 -6.66 -12.43
CA LEU A 66 -15.56 -6.09 -12.08
C LEU A 66 -16.52 -7.21 -11.72
N ASP A 67 -16.23 -7.93 -10.63
CA ASP A 67 -17.31 -8.66 -9.96
C ASP A 67 -18.33 -7.64 -9.43
N ASN A 68 -17.89 -6.42 -9.04
CA ASN A 68 -18.72 -5.30 -8.62
C ASN A 68 -18.16 -3.93 -9.04
N VAL A 69 -19.03 -2.96 -9.33
CA VAL A 69 -18.64 -1.58 -9.72
C VAL A 69 -17.87 -0.84 -8.62
N TRP A 70 -18.11 -1.21 -7.35
CA TRP A 70 -17.49 -0.59 -6.18
C TRP A 70 -16.00 -0.91 -6.03
N ASP A 71 -15.50 -1.93 -6.74
CA ASP A 71 -14.08 -2.29 -6.72
C ASP A 71 -13.19 -1.17 -7.29
N ILE A 72 -13.75 -0.25 -8.08
CA ILE A 72 -13.08 0.97 -8.54
C ILE A 72 -12.70 1.88 -7.37
N LEU A 73 -13.47 1.89 -6.28
CA LEU A 73 -13.21 2.75 -5.12
C LEU A 73 -12.38 2.04 -4.03
N ASP A 74 -12.24 0.72 -4.07
CA ASP A 74 -11.46 0.00 -3.05
C ASP A 74 -9.95 0.18 -3.27
N LEU A 75 -9.35 1.01 -2.43
CA LEU A 75 -7.92 1.28 -2.43
C LEU A 75 -7.10 0.04 -1.99
N ARG A 76 -7.69 -0.96 -1.35
CA ARG A 76 -6.93 -2.10 -0.78
C ARG A 76 -6.50 -3.14 -1.82
N ARG A 77 -7.05 -3.14 -3.03
CA ARG A 77 -6.90 -4.24 -4.00
C ARG A 77 -5.59 -4.27 -4.81
N GLY A 78 -4.58 -3.46 -4.49
CA GLY A 78 -3.21 -3.62 -5.01
C GLY A 78 -2.99 -3.36 -6.52
N ASN A 79 -4.03 -3.05 -7.28
CA ASN A 79 -3.94 -2.87 -8.74
C ASN A 79 -3.81 -1.39 -9.14
N TRP A 80 -2.71 -0.77 -8.72
CA TRP A 80 -2.49 0.67 -8.83
C TRP A 80 -1.58 1.02 -10.01
N ALA A 81 -2.13 1.57 -11.09
CA ALA A 81 -1.32 2.31 -12.04
C ALA A 81 -1.17 3.76 -11.54
N TRP A 82 -0.27 3.95 -10.57
CA TRP A 82 -0.07 5.25 -9.91
C TRP A 82 0.37 6.34 -10.88
N LEU A 83 1.17 5.99 -11.90
CA LEU A 83 1.66 6.92 -12.93
C LEU A 83 0.52 7.59 -13.71
N PRO A 84 -0.40 6.85 -14.36
CA PRO A 84 -1.56 7.45 -15.04
C PRO A 84 -2.47 8.28 -14.14
N GLY A 85 -2.68 7.86 -12.89
CA GLY A 85 -3.50 8.62 -11.93
C GLY A 85 -2.85 9.96 -11.56
N LEU A 86 -1.55 9.94 -11.25
CA LEU A 86 -0.79 11.15 -10.91
C LEU A 86 -0.71 12.14 -12.07
N SER A 87 -0.46 11.64 -13.29
CA SER A 87 -0.39 12.52 -14.48
C SER A 87 -1.73 13.21 -14.75
N ALA A 88 -2.84 12.49 -14.64
CA ALA A 88 -4.18 13.05 -14.82
C ALA A 88 -4.54 14.07 -13.72
N GLY A 89 -4.21 13.78 -12.46
CA GLY A 89 -4.41 14.71 -11.33
C GLY A 89 -3.59 15.99 -11.49
N LEU A 90 -2.31 15.88 -11.85
CA LEU A 90 -1.43 17.03 -12.11
C LEU A 90 -1.92 17.86 -13.29
N LEU A 91 -2.32 17.22 -14.39
CA LEU A 91 -2.86 17.91 -15.56
C LEU A 91 -4.15 18.68 -15.22
N TYR A 92 -5.05 18.08 -14.43
CA TYR A 92 -6.27 18.77 -13.97
C TYR A 92 -5.93 20.01 -13.13
N LEU A 93 -4.97 19.90 -12.20
CA LEU A 93 -4.50 21.04 -11.41
C LEU A 93 -3.88 22.14 -12.29
N LEU A 94 -3.08 21.76 -13.31
CA LEU A 94 -2.50 22.71 -14.26
C LEU A 94 -3.59 23.44 -15.07
N ILE A 95 -4.59 22.72 -15.57
CA ILE A 95 -5.70 23.33 -16.31
C ILE A 95 -6.50 24.27 -15.41
N GLN A 96 -6.78 23.87 -14.17
CA GLN A 96 -7.56 24.70 -13.25
C GLN A 96 -6.79 25.97 -12.87
N THR A 97 -5.50 25.85 -12.55
CA THR A 97 -4.65 27.01 -12.25
C THR A 97 -4.55 27.97 -13.43
N TRP A 98 -4.42 27.45 -14.66
CA TRP A 98 -4.44 28.27 -15.87
C TRP A 98 -5.76 29.00 -16.08
N ARG A 99 -6.90 28.32 -15.86
CA ARG A 99 -8.24 28.95 -15.94
C ARG A 99 -8.43 30.04 -14.90
N ASP A 100 -7.94 29.83 -13.69
CA ASP A 100 -8.02 30.82 -12.60
C ASP A 100 -7.13 32.03 -12.87
N MET A 101 -5.91 31.83 -13.40
CA MET A 101 -5.02 32.94 -13.79
C MET A 101 -5.67 33.83 -14.86
N LYS A 102 -6.23 33.22 -15.90
CA LYS A 102 -6.97 33.98 -16.93
C LYS A 102 -8.19 34.72 -16.37
N ARG A 103 -8.84 34.17 -15.36
CA ARG A 103 -9.97 34.81 -14.68
C ARG A 103 -9.54 36.04 -13.87
N VAL A 104 -8.33 36.01 -13.29
CA VAL A 104 -7.76 37.15 -12.57
C VAL A 104 -7.30 38.25 -13.53
N GLU A 105 -6.66 37.89 -14.65
CA GLU A 105 -6.28 38.86 -15.69
C GLU A 105 -7.48 39.61 -16.25
N THR A 106 -8.58 38.91 -16.55
CA THR A 106 -9.82 39.53 -17.06
C THR A 106 -10.53 40.43 -16.04
N LEU A 107 -10.36 40.18 -14.73
CA LEU A 107 -10.89 41.05 -13.67
C LEU A 107 -9.97 42.24 -13.34
N ALA A 108 -8.70 42.20 -13.76
CA ALA A 108 -7.77 43.32 -13.57
C ALA A 108 -8.11 44.52 -14.46
N ASP A 109 -8.79 44.28 -15.60
CA ASP A 109 -9.21 45.31 -16.57
C ASP A 109 -10.63 45.85 -16.32
N THR A 110 -11.39 45.31 -15.35
CA THR A 110 -12.71 45.86 -15.01
C THR A 110 -12.58 47.13 -14.15
N PRO A 111 -13.15 48.29 -14.58
CA PRO A 111 -13.15 49.51 -13.78
C PRO A 111 -13.90 49.29 -12.46
N ARG A 112 -13.50 50.02 -11.40
CA ARG A 112 -14.10 49.99 -10.06
C ARG A 112 -15.62 50.22 -10.12
N VAL A 113 -16.42 49.16 -10.15
CA VAL A 113 -17.89 49.30 -10.13
C VAL A 113 -18.51 48.87 -8.80
N ILE A 114 -17.83 48.10 -7.94
CA ILE A 114 -18.37 47.70 -6.64
C ILE A 114 -17.24 47.74 -5.60
N GLY A 115 -17.50 48.36 -4.44
CA GLY A 115 -16.53 48.74 -3.39
C GLY A 115 -15.76 47.62 -2.67
N ILE A 116 -15.43 46.53 -3.36
CA ILE A 116 -14.59 45.46 -2.85
C ILE A 116 -13.12 45.87 -3.04
N PRO A 117 -12.32 46.02 -1.96
CA PRO A 117 -10.94 46.45 -2.08
C PRO A 117 -10.09 45.39 -2.81
N ARG A 118 -9.32 45.83 -3.82
CA ARG A 118 -8.37 45.03 -4.65
C ARG A 118 -7.51 44.03 -3.84
N LYS A 119 -7.24 44.36 -2.58
CA LYS A 119 -6.46 43.62 -1.60
C LYS A 119 -7.11 42.29 -1.20
N GLU A 120 -8.45 42.23 -1.09
CA GLU A 120 -9.18 41.01 -0.72
C GLU A 120 -9.29 40.02 -1.88
N ILE A 121 -9.42 40.52 -3.12
CA ILE A 121 -9.42 39.70 -4.35
C ILE A 121 -8.04 39.07 -4.62
N VAL A 122 -6.96 39.80 -4.32
CA VAL A 122 -5.59 39.26 -4.44
C VAL A 122 -5.25 38.32 -3.28
N ARG A 123 -5.71 38.61 -2.06
CA ARG A 123 -5.44 37.79 -0.87
C ARG A 123 -6.15 36.44 -0.86
N THR A 124 -7.34 36.32 -1.46
CA THR A 124 -7.99 35.02 -1.73
C THR A 124 -7.28 34.22 -2.83
N SER A 125 -6.45 34.86 -3.66
CA SER A 125 -5.71 34.25 -4.77
C SER A 125 -4.25 33.85 -4.43
N LEU A 126 -3.72 34.32 -3.28
CA LEU A 126 -2.34 34.01 -2.83
C LEU A 126 -2.23 32.74 -1.98
N LEU A 127 -3.27 32.35 -1.24
CA LEU A 127 -3.33 31.07 -0.52
C LEU A 127 -3.15 29.83 -1.44
N PRO A 128 -3.71 29.82 -2.66
CA PRO A 128 -3.38 28.81 -3.66
C PRO A 128 -1.92 28.81 -4.08
N ALA A 129 -1.19 29.93 -4.09
CA ALA A 129 0.20 29.98 -4.58
C ALA A 129 1.19 29.21 -3.70
N ALA A 130 1.03 29.29 -2.38
CA ALA A 130 1.83 28.50 -1.44
C ALA A 130 1.53 26.99 -1.55
N LEU A 131 0.26 26.63 -1.78
CA LEU A 131 -0.15 25.24 -2.04
C LEU A 131 0.33 24.74 -3.43
N ARG A 132 0.37 25.62 -4.44
CA ARG A 132 0.83 25.36 -5.83
C ARG A 132 2.34 25.06 -5.93
N ALA A 133 3.17 25.64 -5.05
CA ALA A 133 4.61 25.37 -5.03
C ALA A 133 4.98 24.13 -4.19
N ALA A 134 4.19 23.81 -3.17
CA ALA A 134 4.44 22.67 -2.28
C ALA A 134 4.23 21.31 -2.98
N VAL A 135 3.27 21.19 -3.89
CA VAL A 135 2.93 19.94 -4.58
C VAL A 135 4.06 19.43 -5.50
N PRO A 136 4.66 20.22 -6.41
CA PRO A 136 5.78 19.76 -7.23
C PRO A 136 7.07 19.56 -6.42
N ALA A 137 7.31 20.36 -5.37
CA ALA A 137 8.44 20.16 -4.47
C ALA A 137 8.34 18.85 -3.67
N LEU A 138 7.13 18.49 -3.23
CA LEU A 138 6.85 17.19 -2.60
C LEU A 138 6.99 16.05 -3.62
N ALA A 139 6.52 16.24 -4.86
CA ALA A 139 6.66 15.24 -5.92
C ALA A 139 8.13 14.99 -6.32
N MET A 140 8.95 16.03 -6.41
CA MET A 140 10.40 15.91 -6.69
C MET A 140 11.20 15.37 -5.51
N GLY A 141 10.77 15.60 -4.26
CA GLY A 141 11.41 15.03 -3.07
C GLY A 141 11.03 13.56 -2.81
N VAL A 142 9.81 13.16 -3.17
CA VAL A 142 9.29 11.81 -2.97
C VAL A 142 9.64 10.87 -4.13
N ALA A 143 9.74 11.38 -5.37
CA ALA A 143 10.08 10.57 -6.54
C ALA A 143 11.40 9.78 -6.41
N PRO A 144 12.52 10.33 -5.90
CA PRO A 144 13.74 9.56 -5.67
C PRO A 144 13.59 8.47 -4.61
N LEU A 145 12.69 8.66 -3.63
CA LEU A 145 12.36 7.65 -2.62
C LEU A 145 11.49 6.53 -3.19
N LEU A 146 10.60 6.84 -4.14
CA LEU A 146 9.74 5.87 -4.84
C LEU A 146 10.50 5.11 -5.95
N LEU A 147 11.54 5.74 -6.52
CA LEU A 147 12.40 5.15 -7.55
C LEU A 147 13.58 4.38 -6.96
N ARG A 148 13.73 4.31 -5.63
CA ARG A 148 14.66 3.36 -5.03
C ARG A 148 14.20 1.97 -5.44
N PRO A 149 15.02 1.19 -6.17
CA PRO A 149 14.70 -0.21 -6.38
C PRO A 149 14.56 -0.83 -5.00
N VAL A 150 13.34 -1.30 -4.69
CA VAL A 150 13.13 -2.18 -3.55
C VAL A 150 14.09 -3.34 -3.80
N ALA A 151 15.03 -3.57 -2.88
CA ALA A 151 15.96 -4.67 -2.99
C ALA A 151 15.17 -5.98 -2.98
N THR A 152 14.85 -6.48 -4.17
CA THR A 152 14.12 -7.75 -4.41
C THR A 152 15.07 -8.95 -4.48
N ASP A 153 16.36 -8.74 -4.25
CA ASP A 153 17.38 -9.79 -4.30
C ASP A 153 17.88 -10.19 -2.90
N ALA A 154 17.06 -10.01 -1.88
CA ALA A 154 17.35 -10.59 -0.57
C ALA A 154 17.16 -12.11 -0.68
N THR A 155 18.27 -12.85 -0.71
CA THR A 155 18.26 -14.30 -0.51
C THR A 155 17.53 -14.59 0.79
N PHE A 156 16.58 -15.52 0.74
CA PHE A 156 15.86 -15.93 1.93
C PHE A 156 16.88 -16.51 2.93
N PRO A 157 16.94 -16.00 4.17
CA PRO A 157 17.98 -16.36 5.12
C PRO A 157 17.88 -17.85 5.47
N ASP A 158 19.03 -18.46 5.76
CA ASP A 158 19.09 -19.84 6.21
C ASP A 158 18.57 -19.94 7.65
N VAL A 159 17.24 -20.00 7.76
CA VAL A 159 16.52 -20.11 9.02
C VAL A 159 16.08 -21.54 9.21
N ARG A 160 16.33 -22.08 10.40
CA ARG A 160 15.82 -23.40 10.78
C ARG A 160 14.33 -23.32 11.01
N PHE A 161 13.58 -24.13 10.28
CA PHE A 161 12.15 -24.29 10.48
C PHE A 161 11.86 -25.56 11.27
N THR A 162 10.78 -25.49 12.05
CA THR A 162 10.25 -26.64 12.76
C THR A 162 8.78 -26.79 12.41
N ARG A 163 8.32 -28.02 12.23
CA ARG A 163 6.88 -28.33 12.20
C ARG A 163 6.30 -28.12 13.60
N LEU A 164 4.98 -28.02 13.68
CA LEU A 164 4.27 -27.89 14.97
C LEU A 164 4.40 -29.13 15.87
N ASP A 165 4.84 -30.26 15.34
CA ASP A 165 5.18 -31.48 16.08
C ASP A 165 6.62 -31.48 16.64
N GLY A 166 7.39 -30.42 16.40
CA GLY A 166 8.77 -30.25 16.84
C GLY A 166 9.82 -30.83 15.91
N ARG A 167 9.43 -31.50 14.80
CA ARG A 167 10.41 -32.04 13.85
C ARG A 167 11.03 -30.93 13.00
N PRO A 168 12.33 -31.05 12.63
CA PRO A 168 12.94 -30.16 11.65
C PRO A 168 12.16 -30.16 10.33
N ALA A 169 12.13 -29.01 9.67
CA ALA A 169 11.48 -28.85 8.39
C ALA A 169 12.32 -27.96 7.47
N GLU A 170 12.20 -28.22 6.18
CA GLU A 170 12.79 -27.39 5.13
C GLU A 170 11.69 -26.66 4.38
N LEU A 171 12.04 -25.50 3.86
CA LEU A 171 11.14 -24.70 3.04
C LEU A 171 11.22 -25.18 1.58
N PRO A 172 10.08 -25.54 0.93
CA PRO A 172 10.09 -25.89 -0.49
C PRO A 172 10.56 -24.71 -1.34
N ARG A 173 11.08 -25.01 -2.53
CA ARG A 173 11.48 -24.01 -3.52
C ARG A 173 10.96 -24.44 -4.90
N PRO A 174 10.15 -23.62 -5.59
CA PRO A 174 9.64 -22.31 -5.17
C PRO A 174 8.59 -22.39 -4.05
N ALA A 175 8.38 -21.29 -3.34
CA ALA A 175 7.37 -21.20 -2.27
C ALA A 175 6.69 -19.84 -2.17
N VAL A 176 5.46 -19.85 -1.67
CA VAL A 176 4.74 -18.68 -1.17
C VAL A 176 4.64 -18.83 0.33
N VAL A 177 5.23 -17.90 1.10
CA VAL A 177 5.30 -18.00 2.56
C VAL A 177 4.47 -16.87 3.17
N ASN A 178 3.38 -17.22 3.85
CA ASN A 178 2.58 -16.27 4.62
C ASN A 178 3.04 -16.29 6.08
N LEU A 179 3.51 -15.13 6.56
CA LEU A 179 3.92 -14.91 7.94
C LEU A 179 2.73 -14.41 8.74
N TRP A 180 2.45 -15.06 9.86
CA TRP A 180 1.30 -14.76 10.71
C TRP A 180 1.60 -15.05 12.19
N ALA A 181 0.69 -14.59 13.07
CA ALA A 181 0.71 -14.88 14.50
C ALA A 181 -0.73 -14.99 15.05
N THR A 182 -0.93 -15.70 16.17
CA THR A 182 -2.28 -15.97 16.72
C THR A 182 -3.00 -14.71 17.22
N TRP A 183 -2.24 -13.70 17.67
CA TRP A 183 -2.75 -12.41 18.12
C TRP A 183 -3.07 -11.43 16.97
N CYS A 184 -2.65 -11.74 15.74
CA CYS A 184 -2.84 -10.87 14.58
C CYS A 184 -4.27 -10.97 14.04
N GLY A 185 -5.09 -9.96 14.32
CA GLY A 185 -6.50 -9.88 13.86
C GLY A 185 -6.68 -10.10 12.36
N PRO A 186 -5.99 -9.33 11.48
CA PRO A 186 -6.12 -9.50 10.03
C PRO A 186 -5.67 -10.88 9.56
N CYS A 187 -4.60 -11.45 10.12
CA CYS A 187 -4.14 -12.80 9.81
C CYS A 187 -5.25 -13.83 10.08
N ARG A 188 -5.94 -13.72 11.23
CA ARG A 188 -7.05 -14.62 11.58
C ARG A 188 -8.18 -14.63 10.57
N SER A 189 -8.43 -13.50 9.91
CA SER A 189 -9.48 -13.39 8.90
C SER A 189 -9.15 -14.13 7.60
N GLU A 190 -7.87 -14.22 7.22
CA GLU A 190 -7.43 -14.90 5.99
C GLU A 190 -7.06 -16.37 6.20
N LEU A 191 -6.79 -16.79 7.45
CA LEU A 191 -6.41 -18.17 7.79
C LEU A 191 -7.30 -19.26 7.18
N PRO A 192 -8.65 -19.17 7.18
CA PRO A 192 -9.49 -20.21 6.57
C PRO A 192 -9.24 -20.41 5.07
N LEU A 193 -9.05 -19.31 4.33
CA LEU A 193 -8.72 -19.33 2.90
C LEU A 193 -7.34 -19.97 2.70
N LEU A 194 -6.35 -19.51 3.46
CA LEU A 194 -4.96 -19.97 3.35
C LEU A 194 -4.84 -21.47 3.67
N ILE A 195 -5.53 -21.95 4.71
CA ILE A 195 -5.57 -23.38 5.05
C ILE A 195 -6.16 -24.21 3.91
N ALA A 196 -7.27 -23.75 3.32
CA ALA A 196 -7.92 -24.46 2.25
C ALA A 196 -7.05 -24.56 0.98
N GLU A 197 -6.30 -23.50 0.67
CA GLU A 197 -5.41 -23.48 -0.50
C GLU A 197 -4.08 -24.20 -0.24
N ALA A 198 -3.53 -24.14 0.98
CA ALA A 198 -2.29 -24.82 1.32
C ALA A 198 -2.43 -26.35 1.35
N ARG A 199 -3.65 -26.87 1.53
CA ARG A 199 -3.94 -28.31 1.33
C ARG A 199 -3.87 -28.74 -0.14
N LYS A 200 -4.02 -27.80 -1.09
CA LYS A 200 -4.00 -28.06 -2.53
C LYS A 200 -2.63 -27.79 -3.14
N ASP A 201 -1.92 -26.80 -2.60
CA ASP A 201 -0.60 -26.40 -3.07
C ASP A 201 0.43 -26.54 -1.94
N PRO A 202 1.32 -27.57 -2.00
CA PRO A 202 2.35 -27.78 -0.98
C PRO A 202 3.40 -26.66 -0.95
N ASN A 203 3.44 -25.79 -1.96
CA ASN A 203 4.35 -24.65 -2.00
C ASN A 203 3.80 -23.43 -1.22
N LEU A 204 2.55 -23.47 -0.74
CA LEU A 204 2.00 -22.44 0.14
C LEU A 204 2.28 -22.81 1.60
N ILE A 205 3.19 -22.07 2.23
CA ILE A 205 3.66 -22.29 3.59
C ILE A 205 3.08 -21.24 4.51
N LEU A 206 2.47 -21.68 5.60
CA LEU A 206 1.93 -20.80 6.63
C LEU A 206 2.89 -20.79 7.82
N LEU A 207 3.72 -19.76 7.88
CA LEU A 207 4.82 -19.64 8.82
C LEU A 207 4.38 -18.81 10.04
N ASN A 208 4.20 -19.49 11.15
CA ASN A 208 4.00 -18.82 12.43
C ASN A 208 5.35 -18.28 12.96
N VAL A 209 5.34 -17.05 13.48
CA VAL A 209 6.57 -16.40 13.95
C VAL A 209 6.44 -15.96 15.40
N GLY A 210 7.43 -16.33 16.22
CA GLY A 210 7.60 -15.80 17.57
C GLY A 210 6.70 -16.41 18.64
N GLU A 211 5.98 -17.50 18.35
CA GLU A 211 5.10 -18.17 19.32
C GLU A 211 5.54 -19.62 19.59
N LEU A 212 5.20 -20.12 20.78
CA LEU A 212 5.47 -21.51 21.16
C LEU A 212 4.55 -22.48 20.41
N PRO A 213 5.01 -23.69 20.05
CA PRO A 213 4.18 -24.69 19.34
C PRO A 213 2.86 -25.00 20.04
N GLU A 214 2.83 -25.00 21.38
CA GLU A 214 1.63 -25.25 22.20
C GLU A 214 0.57 -24.17 21.98
N THR A 215 0.98 -22.90 21.93
CA THR A 215 0.09 -21.76 21.68
C THR A 215 -0.56 -21.87 20.31
N VAL A 216 0.25 -22.19 19.29
CA VAL A 216 -0.22 -22.31 17.90
C VAL A 216 -1.15 -23.51 17.75
N ARG A 217 -0.78 -24.68 18.30
CA ARG A 217 -1.63 -25.89 18.27
C ARG A 217 -2.98 -25.66 18.94
N LYS A 218 -2.98 -25.02 20.11
CA LYS A 218 -4.20 -24.66 20.84
C LYS A 218 -5.09 -23.71 20.04
N PHE A 219 -4.48 -22.70 19.40
CA PHE A 219 -5.21 -21.75 18.56
C PHE A 219 -5.85 -22.43 17.33
N LEU A 220 -5.08 -23.27 16.63
CA LEU A 220 -5.53 -23.95 15.42
C LEU A 220 -6.58 -25.02 15.71
N ASN A 221 -6.56 -25.63 16.90
CA ASN A 221 -7.54 -26.62 17.34
C ASN A 221 -7.73 -27.76 16.31
N GLY A 222 -6.62 -28.34 15.81
CA GLY A 222 -6.63 -29.45 14.85
C GLY A 222 -7.02 -29.08 13.41
N ARG A 223 -7.22 -27.80 13.08
CA ARG A 223 -7.73 -27.40 11.75
C ARG A 223 -6.73 -27.57 10.61
N ALA A 224 -5.43 -27.76 10.87
CA ALA A 224 -4.45 -27.68 9.81
C ALA A 224 -3.12 -28.38 10.14
N ASP A 225 -3.19 -29.60 10.66
CA ASP A 225 -2.00 -30.40 10.93
C ASP A 225 -1.15 -30.59 9.64
N GLY A 226 0.15 -30.30 9.73
CA GLY A 226 1.12 -30.55 8.65
C GLY A 226 1.40 -29.41 7.66
N VAL A 227 0.65 -28.30 7.72
CA VAL A 227 0.80 -27.14 6.80
C VAL A 227 1.65 -26.01 7.39
N TRP A 228 1.80 -25.97 8.71
CA TRP A 228 2.45 -24.86 9.39
C TRP A 228 3.88 -25.16 9.78
N LEU A 229 4.68 -24.13 9.64
CA LEU A 229 6.04 -24.10 10.17
C LEU A 229 6.12 -23.03 11.26
N ARG A 230 7.10 -23.21 12.14
CA ARG A 230 7.56 -22.22 13.09
C ARG A 230 8.99 -21.86 12.73
N GLY A 231 9.26 -20.56 12.64
CA GLY A 231 10.60 -20.03 12.42
C GLY A 231 10.99 -19.06 13.51
N GLU A 232 12.21 -19.20 14.01
CA GLU A 232 12.80 -18.26 14.97
C GLU A 232 13.60 -17.20 14.22
N HIS A 233 13.61 -15.96 14.72
CA HIS A 233 14.36 -14.83 14.14
C HIS A 233 14.06 -14.49 12.66
N VAL A 234 13.00 -15.04 12.08
CA VAL A 234 12.58 -14.81 10.69
C VAL A 234 12.27 -13.34 10.43
N THR A 235 11.55 -12.69 11.35
CA THR A 235 11.09 -11.30 11.17
C THR A 235 12.25 -10.32 11.10
N SER A 236 13.26 -10.46 11.95
CA SER A 236 14.47 -9.62 11.90
C SER A 236 15.28 -9.89 10.62
N ALA A 237 15.49 -11.15 10.27
CA ALA A 237 16.33 -11.53 9.13
C ALA A 237 15.71 -11.08 7.78
N LEU A 238 14.38 -11.09 7.69
CA LEU A 238 13.64 -10.67 6.49
C LEU A 238 13.15 -9.23 6.56
N HIS A 239 13.49 -8.46 7.60
CA HIS A 239 12.98 -7.11 7.82
C HIS A 239 11.46 -7.03 7.68
N VAL A 240 10.75 -7.95 8.35
CA VAL A 240 9.29 -8.00 8.37
C VAL A 240 8.82 -7.07 9.47
N THR A 241 8.06 -6.06 9.08
CA THR A 241 7.65 -4.94 9.95
C THR A 241 6.18 -4.98 10.33
N GLY A 242 5.40 -5.89 9.74
CA GLY A 242 3.97 -6.02 10.00
C GLY A 242 3.42 -7.38 9.59
N PHE A 243 2.19 -7.65 10.04
CA PHE A 243 1.48 -8.89 9.78
C PHE A 243 0.07 -8.61 9.23
N PRO A 244 -0.46 -9.50 8.36
CA PRO A 244 0.27 -10.60 7.71
C PRO A 244 1.24 -10.06 6.65
N THR A 245 2.32 -10.79 6.41
CA THR A 245 3.25 -10.53 5.30
C THR A 245 3.39 -11.81 4.48
N THR A 246 3.16 -11.74 3.18
CA THR A 246 3.37 -12.87 2.27
C THR A 246 4.59 -12.63 1.38
N LEU A 247 5.46 -13.61 1.31
CA LEU A 247 6.70 -13.59 0.52
C LEU A 247 6.61 -14.60 -0.61
N VAL A 248 7.14 -14.25 -1.78
CA VAL A 248 7.31 -15.17 -2.91
C VAL A 248 8.77 -15.50 -3.04
N ILE A 249 9.08 -16.79 -3.08
CA ILE A 249 10.42 -17.33 -3.14
C ILE A 249 10.55 -18.15 -4.42
N ASN A 250 11.54 -17.82 -5.25
CA ASN A 250 11.83 -18.59 -6.47
C ASN A 250 12.55 -19.92 -6.17
N SER A 251 12.78 -20.72 -7.20
CA SER A 251 13.55 -21.99 -7.11
C SER A 251 14.96 -21.81 -6.54
N LYS A 252 15.60 -20.64 -6.75
CA LYS A 252 16.91 -20.29 -6.21
C LYS A 252 16.90 -19.88 -4.73
N GLY A 253 15.72 -19.70 -4.12
CA GLY A 253 15.60 -19.26 -2.73
C GLY A 253 15.69 -17.74 -2.54
N GLN A 254 15.46 -16.95 -3.58
CA GLN A 254 15.43 -15.49 -3.53
C GLN A 254 14.00 -14.97 -3.37
N VAL A 255 13.83 -13.90 -2.59
CA VAL A 255 12.51 -13.30 -2.35
C VAL A 255 12.12 -12.36 -3.49
N THR A 256 11.42 -12.86 -4.49
CA THR A 256 11.08 -12.11 -5.73
C THR A 256 9.88 -11.18 -5.59
N ALA A 257 9.04 -11.38 -4.56
CA ALA A 257 7.97 -10.45 -4.23
C ALA A 257 7.61 -10.49 -2.74
N ARG A 258 7.01 -9.38 -2.28
CA ARG A 258 6.47 -9.20 -0.94
C ARG A 258 5.09 -8.55 -1.02
N HIS A 259 4.17 -9.02 -0.21
CA HIS A 259 2.85 -8.46 -0.02
C HIS A 259 2.58 -8.25 1.47
N LEU A 260 2.33 -7.00 1.87
CA LEU A 260 1.95 -6.65 3.24
C LEU A 260 0.44 -6.46 3.32
N GLY A 261 -0.20 -7.15 4.26
CA GLY A 261 -1.65 -7.12 4.47
C GLY A 261 -2.39 -8.39 4.01
N PRO A 262 -3.69 -8.47 4.31
CA PRO A 262 -4.48 -9.67 4.07
C PRO A 262 -4.70 -9.93 2.57
N LEU A 263 -4.66 -11.22 2.20
CA LEU A 263 -4.79 -11.66 0.82
C LEU A 263 -6.23 -12.05 0.45
N THR A 264 -6.63 -11.64 -0.75
CA THR A 264 -7.74 -12.26 -1.48
C THR A 264 -7.28 -13.51 -2.21
N ARG A 265 -8.22 -14.39 -2.58
CA ARG A 265 -7.92 -15.60 -3.37
C ARG A 265 -7.24 -15.29 -4.70
N ALA A 266 -7.69 -14.24 -5.41
CA ALA A 266 -7.12 -13.84 -6.68
C ALA A 266 -5.66 -13.35 -6.55
N GLN A 267 -5.36 -12.61 -5.47
CA GLN A 267 -3.99 -12.18 -5.17
C GLN A 267 -3.10 -13.38 -4.85
N LEU A 268 -3.57 -14.31 -4.00
CA LEU A 268 -2.84 -15.53 -3.67
C LEU A 268 -2.48 -16.35 -4.92
N LEU A 269 -3.44 -16.58 -5.82
CA LEU A 269 -3.22 -17.30 -7.08
C LEU A 269 -2.21 -16.59 -8.00
N THR A 270 -2.16 -15.26 -7.93
CA THR A 270 -1.18 -14.47 -8.70
C THR A 270 0.23 -14.66 -8.14
N LEU A 271 0.39 -14.62 -6.81
CA LEU A 271 1.67 -14.87 -6.15
C LEU A 271 2.17 -16.31 -6.38
N GLN A 272 1.26 -17.30 -6.36
CA GLN A 272 1.59 -18.70 -6.65
C GLN A 272 2.07 -18.91 -8.09
N ARG A 273 1.48 -18.20 -9.07
CA ARG A 273 1.97 -18.22 -10.45
C ARG A 273 3.35 -17.57 -10.57
N GLN A 274 3.54 -16.40 -9.96
CA GLN A 274 4.82 -15.71 -9.95
C GLN A 274 5.95 -16.57 -9.35
N ALA A 275 5.66 -17.32 -8.29
CA ALA A 275 6.60 -18.27 -7.68
C ALA A 275 7.08 -19.35 -8.67
N LYS A 276 6.19 -19.82 -9.54
CA LYS A 276 6.46 -20.89 -10.52
C LYS A 276 7.14 -20.37 -11.79
N GLU A 277 6.86 -19.12 -12.17
CA GLU A 277 7.34 -18.51 -13.41
C GLU A 277 8.73 -17.87 -13.28
N THR A 278 9.19 -17.56 -12.06
CA THR A 278 10.49 -16.91 -11.84
C THR A 278 11.55 -17.96 -11.49
N PRO A 279 12.55 -18.22 -12.36
CA PRO A 279 13.59 -19.22 -12.14
C PRO A 279 14.78 -18.74 -11.30
#